data_AF-A0A357FZ07-F1
#
_entry.id   AF-A0A357FZ07-F1
#
_cell.length_a   1.000
_cell.length_b   1.000
_cell.length_c   1.000
_cell.angle_alpha   90.00
_cell.angle_beta   90.00
_cell.angle_gamma   90.00
#
_symmetry.space_group_name_H-M   'P 1'
#
loop_
_entity.id
_entity.type
_entity.pdbx_description
1 polymer ?
#
loop_
_entity_poly.entity_id
_entity_poly.type
_entity_poly.pdbx_seq_one_letter_code
_entity_poly.pdbx_strand_id
1 'polypeptide(L)'
;TPCFRSEAGAAGKDTRGMIRQHQFYKVEMVSITKPEESKAEHERMTGCAETVLKKLGLPYRTVVLCAGDTGFGGTKTYDIEVWLPGQQRYREISSCSNCGDFQARRMNARFKDADGKNTFVHTLNGSGVAVGRALIAVMENYYDPKDGGITVPDVLKPYMGGVGKIQKP
;
A
#
# COMPACT_ATOMS: atom_id res chain seq x y z
N THR A 1 1.07 1.29 -11.84
CA THR A 1 0.29 2.03 -12.86
C THR A 1 -0.05 3.42 -12.35
N PRO A 2 -0.42 4.39 -13.21
CA PRO A 2 -1.17 5.55 -12.75
C PRO A 2 -2.57 5.09 -12.28
N CYS A 3 -3.05 5.63 -11.17
CA CYS A 3 -4.36 5.38 -10.60
C CYS A 3 -5.15 6.69 -10.60
N PHE A 4 -6.39 6.64 -11.08
CA PHE A 4 -7.27 7.80 -11.17
C PHE A 4 -8.44 7.65 -10.19
N ARG A 5 -8.69 8.67 -9.35
CA ARG A 5 -9.81 8.70 -8.40
C ARG A 5 -10.53 10.04 -8.45
N SER A 6 -11.85 10.02 -8.41
CA SER A 6 -12.68 11.24 -8.37
C SER A 6 -12.54 11.99 -7.04
N GLU A 7 -12.19 11.29 -5.96
CA GLU A 7 -12.15 11.83 -4.58
C GLU A 7 -13.45 12.58 -4.20
N ALA A 8 -14.59 12.12 -4.73
CA ALA A 8 -15.89 12.68 -4.39
C ALA A 8 -16.17 12.53 -2.88
N GLY A 9 -16.64 13.60 -2.24
CA GLY A 9 -16.88 13.65 -0.78
C GLY A 9 -15.66 14.05 0.06
N ALA A 10 -14.53 14.41 -0.56
CA ALA A 10 -13.30 14.79 0.14
C ALA A 10 -13.10 16.31 0.34
N ALA A 11 -14.11 17.14 0.07
CA ALA A 11 -13.98 18.60 0.13
C ALA A 11 -13.39 19.08 1.47
N GLY A 12 -12.28 19.83 1.40
CA GLY A 12 -11.60 20.39 2.57
C GLY A 12 -10.65 19.43 3.33
N LYS A 13 -10.61 18.13 3.00
CA LYS A 13 -9.74 17.16 3.67
C LYS A 13 -8.52 16.81 2.82
N ASP A 14 -7.32 17.05 3.37
CA ASP A 14 -6.01 16.82 2.72
C ASP A 14 -5.86 17.56 1.37
N THR A 15 -6.40 18.79 1.28
CA THR A 15 -6.41 19.62 0.06
C THR A 15 -5.03 20.15 -0.34
N ARG A 16 -4.05 20.16 0.58
CA ARG A 16 -2.69 20.63 0.35
C ARG A 16 -1.70 19.46 0.31
N GLY A 17 -0.80 19.47 -0.66
CA GLY A 17 0.26 18.47 -0.80
C GLY A 17 -0.17 17.25 -1.63
N MET A 18 0.57 16.14 -1.51
CA MET A 18 0.45 14.98 -2.40
C MET A 18 -0.28 13.78 -1.78
N ILE A 19 -0.85 13.91 -0.57
CA ILE A 19 -1.51 12.78 0.14
C ILE A 19 -2.76 12.30 -0.60
N ARG A 20 -3.54 13.25 -1.12
CA ARG A 20 -4.78 13.02 -1.85
C ARG A 20 -4.71 13.75 -3.19
N GLN A 21 -4.79 12.99 -4.27
CA GLN A 21 -4.64 13.47 -5.64
C GLN A 21 -5.62 12.72 -6.54
N HIS A 22 -6.08 13.38 -7.61
CA HIS A 22 -6.89 12.71 -8.63
C HIS A 22 -6.09 11.66 -9.40
N GLN A 23 -4.78 11.86 -9.54
CA GLN A 23 -3.85 10.92 -10.13
C GLN A 23 -2.68 10.65 -9.19
N PHE A 24 -2.35 9.38 -8.99
CA PHE A 24 -1.16 8.97 -8.25
C PHE A 24 -0.61 7.65 -8.80
N TYR A 25 0.67 7.35 -8.56
CA TYR A 25 1.26 6.08 -8.95
C TYR A 25 1.22 5.06 -7.82
N LYS A 26 0.95 3.80 -8.18
CA LYS A 26 0.95 2.67 -7.25
C LYS A 26 1.59 1.44 -7.90
N VAL A 27 2.36 0.71 -7.11
CA VAL A 27 2.76 -0.67 -7.42
C VAL A 27 1.79 -1.58 -6.69
N GLU A 28 1.06 -2.41 -7.44
CA GLU A 28 0.00 -3.28 -6.90
C GLU A 28 0.47 -4.73 -6.85
N MET A 29 0.13 -5.42 -5.77
CA MET A 29 0.19 -6.88 -5.65
C MET A 29 -1.22 -7.44 -5.81
N VAL A 30 -1.38 -8.45 -6.66
CA VAL A 30 -2.63 -9.18 -6.85
C VAL A 30 -2.30 -10.67 -6.81
N SER A 31 -3.07 -11.42 -6.01
CA SER A 31 -2.90 -12.86 -5.90
C SER A 31 -4.22 -13.57 -6.16
N ILE A 32 -4.12 -14.69 -6.89
CA ILE A 32 -5.22 -15.62 -7.13
C ILE A 32 -4.78 -16.93 -6.49
N THR A 33 -5.57 -17.42 -5.54
CA THR A 33 -5.19 -18.55 -4.67
C THR A 33 -6.30 -19.57 -4.58
N LYS A 34 -5.95 -20.78 -4.15
CA LYS A 34 -6.96 -21.71 -3.66
C LYS A 34 -7.56 -21.17 -2.35
N PRO A 35 -8.82 -21.50 -2.01
CA PRO A 35 -9.47 -21.02 -0.80
C PRO A 35 -8.67 -21.25 0.48
N GLU A 36 -8.05 -22.42 0.61
CA GLU A 36 -7.26 -22.86 1.77
C GLU A 36 -5.93 -22.11 1.93
N GLU A 37 -5.39 -21.53 0.86
CA GLU A 37 -4.12 -20.80 0.85
C GLU A 37 -4.31 -19.30 1.11
N SER A 38 -5.52 -18.77 0.94
CA SER A 38 -5.74 -17.32 0.88
C SER A 38 -5.37 -16.60 2.18
N LYS A 39 -5.54 -17.24 3.34
CA LYS A 39 -5.14 -16.65 4.62
C LYS A 39 -3.62 -16.51 4.74
N ALA A 40 -2.88 -17.54 4.37
CA ALA A 40 -1.41 -17.51 4.40
C ALA A 40 -0.86 -16.50 3.40
N GLU A 41 -1.47 -16.42 2.22
CA GLU A 41 -1.12 -15.43 1.22
C GLU A 41 -1.39 -13.99 1.69
N HIS A 42 -2.47 -13.75 2.44
CA HIS A 42 -2.78 -12.43 2.98
C HIS A 42 -1.69 -11.92 3.94
N GLU A 43 -1.19 -12.81 4.81
CA GLU A 43 -0.09 -12.48 5.72
C GLU A 43 1.23 -12.25 4.96
N ARG A 44 1.53 -13.10 3.97
CA ARG A 44 2.71 -12.94 3.10
C ARG A 44 2.67 -11.61 2.33
N MET A 45 1.53 -11.28 1.74
CA MET A 45 1.32 -10.04 0.97
C MET A 45 1.49 -8.80 1.85
N THR A 46 0.91 -8.81 3.05
CA THR A 46 1.10 -7.73 4.03
C THR A 46 2.58 -7.58 4.38
N GLY A 47 3.28 -8.68 4.65
CA GLY A 47 4.73 -8.69 4.90
C GLY A 47 5.56 -8.16 3.74
N CYS A 48 5.15 -8.39 2.48
CA CYS A 48 5.80 -7.82 1.31
C CYS A 48 5.70 -6.29 1.28
N ALA A 49 4.52 -5.72 1.58
CA ALA A 49 4.34 -4.28 1.67
C ALA A 49 5.14 -3.67 2.83
N GLU A 50 5.14 -4.31 4.00
CA GLU A 50 5.97 -3.88 5.15
C GLU A 50 7.47 -3.91 4.83
N THR A 51 7.93 -4.89 4.05
CA THR A 51 9.35 -5.01 3.68
C THR A 51 9.86 -3.77 2.95
N VAL A 52 9.00 -3.11 2.16
CA VAL A 52 9.35 -1.83 1.50
C VAL A 52 9.64 -0.74 2.54
N LEU A 53 8.78 -0.60 3.56
CA LEU A 53 8.98 0.38 4.63
C LEU A 53 10.19 0.05 5.51
N LYS A 54 10.40 -1.24 5.84
CA LYS A 54 11.58 -1.72 6.58
C LYS A 54 12.88 -1.36 5.84
N LYS A 55 12.95 -1.64 4.53
CA LYS A 55 14.11 -1.30 3.70
C LYS A 55 14.33 0.21 3.59
N LEU A 56 13.24 0.99 3.52
CA LEU A 56 13.30 2.44 3.52
C LEU A 56 13.56 3.06 4.90
N GLY A 57 13.68 2.26 5.97
CA GLY A 57 13.91 2.78 7.33
C GLY A 57 12.75 3.63 7.87
N LEU A 58 11.53 3.45 7.36
CA LEU A 58 10.38 4.28 7.74
C LEU A 58 9.62 3.67 8.93
N PRO A 59 9.36 4.43 10.01
CA PRO A 59 8.52 3.95 11.11
C PRO A 59 7.07 3.76 10.64
N TYR A 60 6.47 2.64 10.99
CA TYR A 60 5.10 2.31 10.58
C TYR A 60 4.39 1.44 11.63
N ARG A 61 3.08 1.32 11.49
CA ARG A 61 2.24 0.35 12.21
C ARG A 61 1.29 -0.36 11.25
N THR A 62 0.89 -1.57 11.60
CA THR A 62 -0.09 -2.36 10.84
C THR A 62 -1.35 -2.54 11.68
N VAL A 63 -2.51 -2.23 11.11
CA VAL A 63 -3.80 -2.21 11.79
C VAL A 63 -4.77 -3.13 11.05
N VAL A 64 -5.49 -3.97 11.79
CA VAL A 64 -6.65 -4.70 11.25
C VAL A 64 -7.84 -3.77 11.25
N LEU A 65 -8.49 -3.58 10.10
CA LEU A 65 -9.69 -2.75 10.02
C LEU A 65 -10.88 -3.41 10.72
N CYS A 66 -11.70 -2.60 11.38
CA CYS A 66 -12.99 -3.07 11.90
C CYS A 66 -13.97 -3.30 10.75
N ALA A 67 -15.09 -3.97 11.03
CA ALA A 67 -16.10 -4.27 10.01
C ALA A 67 -16.66 -3.01 9.33
N GLY A 68 -16.78 -1.90 10.07
CA GLY A 68 -17.31 -0.63 9.53
C GLY A 68 -16.37 0.10 8.57
N ASP A 69 -15.06 -0.11 8.70
CA ASP A 69 -14.03 0.51 7.85
C ASP A 69 -13.51 -0.42 6.75
N THR A 70 -13.88 -1.71 6.79
CA THR A 70 -13.49 -2.67 5.75
C THR A 70 -14.20 -2.35 4.44
N GLY A 71 -13.44 -2.24 3.35
CA GLY A 71 -13.99 -1.95 2.03
C GLY A 71 -14.95 -3.02 1.53
N PHE A 72 -15.90 -2.63 0.66
CA PHE A 72 -17.01 -3.46 0.16
C PHE A 72 -16.65 -4.88 -0.31
N GLY A 73 -15.46 -5.08 -0.90
CA GLY A 73 -15.03 -6.36 -1.41
C GLY A 73 -14.11 -7.16 -0.49
N GLY A 74 -13.74 -6.64 0.68
CA GLY A 74 -12.80 -7.27 1.60
C GLY A 74 -13.53 -8.12 2.67
N THR A 75 -13.02 -9.31 2.94
CA THR A 75 -13.42 -10.12 4.11
C THR A 75 -12.56 -9.81 5.32
N LYS A 76 -11.31 -9.38 5.10
CA LYS A 76 -10.36 -8.89 6.11
C LYS A 76 -9.35 -7.97 5.43
N THR A 77 -9.04 -6.85 6.07
CA THR A 77 -8.10 -5.86 5.55
C THR A 77 -7.08 -5.45 6.62
N TYR A 78 -5.82 -5.39 6.22
CA TYR A 78 -4.74 -4.75 6.97
C TYR A 78 -4.40 -3.42 6.31
N ASP A 79 -4.42 -2.35 7.09
CA ASP A 79 -3.84 -1.08 6.69
C ASP A 79 -2.47 -0.92 7.32
N ILE A 80 -1.50 -0.56 6.49
CA ILE A 80 -0.16 -0.18 6.92
C ILE A 80 -0.10 1.34 6.90
N GLU A 81 0.23 1.92 8.05
CA GLU A 81 0.28 3.36 8.23
C GLU A 81 1.70 3.80 8.56
N VAL A 82 2.22 4.77 7.83
CA VAL A 82 3.58 5.32 7.99
C VAL A 82 3.55 6.58 8.84
N TRP A 83 4.58 6.75 9.68
CA TRP A 83 4.74 7.95 10.50
C TRP A 83 5.13 9.15 9.63
N LEU A 84 4.40 10.25 9.79
CA LEU A 84 4.68 11.54 9.16
C LEU A 84 5.03 12.59 10.23
N PRO A 85 6.33 12.90 10.44
CA PRO A 85 6.78 13.86 11.45
C PRO A 85 6.11 15.24 11.35
N GLY A 86 5.91 15.75 10.14
CA GLY A 86 5.28 17.06 9.92
C GLY A 86 3.80 17.10 10.29
N GLN A 87 3.14 15.94 10.37
CA GLN A 87 1.72 15.81 10.75
C GLN A 87 1.51 15.21 12.14
N GLN A 88 2.60 14.76 12.78
CA GLN A 88 2.62 14.09 14.09
C GLN A 88 1.60 12.96 14.19
N ARG A 89 1.46 12.17 13.12
CA ARG A 89 0.52 11.04 13.07
C ARG A 89 0.94 9.99 12.06
N TYR A 90 0.37 8.79 12.22
CA TYR A 90 0.41 7.74 11.23
C TYR A 90 -0.63 8.01 10.12
N ARG A 91 -0.25 7.78 8.86
CA ARG A 91 -1.14 7.88 7.69
C ARG A 91 -1.03 6.61 6.85
N GLU A 92 -2.15 6.10 6.38
CA GLU A 92 -2.21 4.93 5.49
C GLU A 92 -1.27 5.10 4.28
N ILE A 93 -0.44 4.09 3.99
CA ILE A 93 0.45 4.01 2.82
C ILE A 93 0.20 2.75 1.99
N SER A 94 -0.39 1.73 2.59
CA SER A 94 -0.83 0.50 1.94
C SER A 94 -2.08 -0.04 2.62
N SER A 95 -2.91 -0.70 1.82
CA SER A 95 -4.05 -1.50 2.28
C SER A 95 -3.97 -2.85 1.58
N CYS A 96 -4.03 -3.94 2.35
CA CYS A 96 -3.94 -5.32 1.89
C CYS A 96 -5.20 -6.09 2.30
N SER A 97 -5.95 -6.60 1.33
CA SER A 97 -7.25 -7.23 1.54
C SER A 97 -7.31 -8.65 0.98
N ASN A 98 -7.90 -9.55 1.77
CA ASN A 98 -8.42 -10.81 1.29
C ASN A 98 -9.89 -10.61 0.89
N CYS A 99 -10.26 -10.95 -0.33
CA CYS A 99 -11.61 -10.76 -0.86
C CYS A 99 -12.45 -12.04 -0.86
N GLY A 100 -11.91 -13.17 -0.38
CA GLY A 100 -12.53 -14.48 -0.53
C GLY A 100 -12.90 -14.75 -1.99
N ASP A 101 -14.06 -15.35 -2.20
CA ASP A 101 -14.59 -15.61 -3.54
C ASP A 101 -15.45 -14.47 -4.12
N PHE A 102 -15.56 -13.32 -3.43
CA PHE A 102 -16.48 -12.24 -3.79
C PHE A 102 -16.27 -11.74 -5.23
N GLN A 103 -15.01 -11.44 -5.58
CA GLN A 103 -14.64 -11.00 -6.92
C GLN A 103 -14.66 -12.17 -7.90
N ALA A 104 -14.23 -13.36 -7.48
CA ALA A 104 -14.20 -14.55 -8.31
C ALA A 104 -15.59 -14.95 -8.81
N ARG A 105 -16.62 -14.85 -7.97
CA ARG A 105 -18.03 -15.07 -8.36
C ARG A 105 -18.49 -14.11 -9.45
N ARG A 106 -18.13 -12.83 -9.33
CA ARG A 106 -18.49 -11.79 -10.33
C ARG A 106 -17.76 -11.97 -11.65
N MET A 107 -16.51 -12.41 -11.62
CA MET A 107 -15.70 -12.68 -12.81
C MET A 107 -15.88 -14.11 -13.37
N ASN A 108 -16.63 -14.96 -12.67
CA ASN A 108 -16.74 -16.40 -12.93
C ASN A 108 -15.39 -17.14 -12.95
N ALA A 109 -14.42 -16.69 -12.14
CA ALA A 109 -13.06 -17.21 -12.06
C ALA A 109 -13.00 -18.47 -11.18
N ARG A 110 -12.64 -19.60 -11.76
CA ARG A 110 -12.72 -20.93 -11.13
C ARG A 110 -11.46 -21.74 -11.39
N PHE A 111 -11.20 -22.70 -10.52
CA PHE A 111 -10.22 -23.76 -10.70
C PHE A 111 -10.89 -25.13 -10.54
N LYS A 112 -10.23 -26.19 -11.00
CA LYS A 112 -10.63 -27.57 -10.71
C LYS A 112 -9.94 -28.02 -9.42
N ASP A 113 -10.71 -28.48 -8.46
CA ASP A 113 -10.16 -29.12 -7.26
C ASP A 113 -9.67 -30.55 -7.54
N ALA A 114 -9.18 -31.24 -6.50
CA ALA A 114 -8.65 -32.60 -6.61
C ALA A 114 -9.69 -33.62 -7.12
N ASP A 115 -10.98 -33.35 -6.88
CA ASP A 115 -12.10 -34.20 -7.32
C ASP A 115 -12.61 -33.79 -8.72
N GLY A 116 -11.95 -32.82 -9.37
CA GLY A 116 -12.32 -32.33 -10.69
C GLY A 116 -13.53 -31.39 -10.71
N LYS A 117 -14.04 -31.00 -9.54
CA LYS A 117 -15.16 -30.07 -9.41
C LYS A 117 -14.68 -28.64 -9.58
N ASN A 118 -15.51 -27.84 -10.26
CA ASN A 118 -15.26 -26.42 -10.42
C ASN A 118 -15.55 -25.68 -9.10
N THR A 119 -14.52 -25.04 -8.56
CA THR A 119 -14.58 -24.26 -7.31
C THR A 119 -14.06 -22.85 -7.58
N PHE A 120 -14.63 -21.83 -6.91
CA PHE A 120 -14.17 -20.45 -7.07
C PHE A 120 -12.80 -20.25 -6.41
N VAL A 121 -11.92 -19.51 -7.09
CA VAL A 121 -10.65 -19.07 -6.50
C VAL A 121 -10.89 -17.99 -5.44
N HIS A 122 -9.93 -17.80 -4.54
CA HIS A 122 -9.87 -16.61 -3.69
C HIS A 122 -8.97 -15.55 -4.33
N THR A 123 -9.38 -14.29 -4.23
CA THR A 123 -8.61 -13.15 -4.74
C THR A 123 -8.13 -12.27 -3.60
N LEU A 124 -6.92 -11.73 -3.76
CA LEU A 124 -6.31 -10.81 -2.83
C LEU A 124 -5.66 -9.66 -3.58
N ASN A 125 -5.60 -8.50 -2.94
CA ASN A 125 -4.90 -7.34 -3.47
C ASN A 125 -4.26 -6.54 -2.33
N GLY A 126 -3.13 -5.91 -2.63
CA GLY A 126 -2.37 -5.14 -1.66
C GLY A 126 -1.48 -4.11 -2.33
N SER A 127 -1.34 -2.95 -1.71
CA SER A 127 -0.44 -1.91 -2.24
C SER A 127 1.00 -2.24 -1.88
N GLY A 128 1.87 -2.48 -2.85
CA GLY A 128 3.31 -2.72 -2.65
C GLY A 128 4.09 -1.44 -2.33
N VAL A 129 3.52 -0.29 -2.72
CA VAL A 129 3.07 0.83 -1.85
C VAL A 129 2.43 1.89 -2.77
N ALA A 130 1.65 2.82 -2.21
CA ALA A 130 1.29 4.05 -2.94
C ALA A 130 2.52 4.97 -3.06
N VAL A 131 3.08 5.10 -4.27
CA VAL A 131 4.38 5.74 -4.51
C VAL A 131 4.39 7.21 -4.07
N GLY A 132 3.30 7.94 -4.32
CA GLY A 132 3.18 9.34 -3.89
C GLY A 132 3.22 9.51 -2.37
N ARG A 133 2.58 8.60 -1.62
CA ARG A 133 2.61 8.62 -0.14
C ARG A 133 3.98 8.17 0.40
N ALA A 134 4.61 7.20 -0.25
CA ALA A 134 5.98 6.79 0.09
C ALA A 134 6.99 7.94 -0.12
N LEU A 135 6.83 8.72 -1.19
CA LEU A 135 7.66 9.91 -1.40
C LEU A 135 7.51 10.91 -0.25
N ILE A 136 6.28 11.22 0.18
CA ILE A 136 6.04 12.14 1.31
C ILE A 136 6.70 11.59 2.58
N ALA A 137 6.54 10.30 2.85
CA ALA A 137 7.15 9.67 4.02
C ALA A 137 8.67 9.75 4.01
N VAL A 138 9.31 9.50 2.86
CA VAL A 138 10.76 9.68 2.69
C VAL A 138 11.14 11.14 2.89
N MET A 139 10.45 12.08 2.24
CA MET A 139 10.75 13.50 2.35
C MET A 139 10.66 13.99 3.80
N GLU A 140 9.60 13.65 4.55
CA GLU A 140 9.44 14.11 5.92
C GLU A 140 10.40 13.42 6.91
N ASN A 141 10.64 12.12 6.78
CA ASN A 141 11.50 11.39 7.72
C ASN A 141 13.00 11.58 7.44
N TYR A 142 13.38 11.95 6.22
CA TYR A 142 14.78 12.19 5.83
C TYR A 142 15.10 13.68 5.61
N TYR A 143 14.19 14.58 5.99
CA TYR A 143 14.43 16.02 5.95
C TYR A 143 15.48 16.44 6.98
N ASP A 144 16.48 17.19 6.55
CA ASP A 144 17.47 17.81 7.43
C ASP A 144 17.08 19.27 7.69
N PRO A 145 16.66 19.64 8.91
CA PRO A 145 16.23 21.01 9.22
C PRO A 145 17.39 22.01 9.23
N LYS A 146 18.66 21.56 9.25
CA LYS A 146 19.81 22.47 9.29
C LYS A 146 20.06 23.12 7.93
N ASP A 147 19.85 22.38 6.84
CA ASP A 147 20.13 22.84 5.48
C ASP A 147 18.95 22.69 4.51
N GLY A 148 17.82 22.15 4.99
CA GLY A 148 16.61 21.96 4.21
C GLY A 148 16.69 20.89 3.13
N GLY A 149 17.74 20.06 3.12
CA GLY A 149 17.91 18.97 2.18
C GLY A 149 17.18 17.69 2.61
N ILE A 150 17.08 16.73 1.70
CA ILE A 150 16.50 15.41 1.95
C ILE A 150 17.59 14.37 1.74
N THR A 151 17.94 13.65 2.79
CA THR A 151 18.90 12.55 2.70
C THR A 151 18.26 11.39 1.93
N VAL A 152 18.98 10.83 0.96
CA VAL A 152 18.48 9.69 0.17
C VAL A 152 18.67 8.41 0.98
N PRO A 153 17.60 7.63 1.26
CA PRO A 153 17.72 6.31 1.90
C PRO A 153 18.70 5.42 1.14
N ASP A 154 19.53 4.65 1.85
CA ASP A 154 20.59 3.84 1.24
C ASP A 154 20.08 2.90 0.15
N VAL A 155 18.91 2.30 0.37
CA VAL A 155 18.27 1.38 -0.59
C VAL A 155 17.82 2.05 -1.88
N LEU A 156 17.70 3.39 -1.92
CA LEU A 156 17.34 4.15 -3.11
C LEU A 156 18.56 4.66 -3.89
N LYS A 157 19.75 4.76 -3.27
CA LYS A 157 20.96 5.28 -3.92
C LYS A 157 21.30 4.60 -5.26
N PRO A 158 21.21 3.25 -5.41
CA PRO A 158 21.47 2.60 -6.70
C PRO A 158 20.50 3.03 -7.81
N TYR A 159 19.27 3.40 -7.45
CA TYR A 159 18.24 3.87 -8.39
C TYR A 159 18.37 5.38 -8.70
N MET A 160 19.21 6.09 -7.96
CA MET A 160 19.43 7.54 -8.07
C MET A 160 20.86 7.88 -8.50
N GLY A 161 21.58 6.95 -9.12
CA GLY A 161 22.96 7.19 -9.59
C GLY A 161 23.97 7.46 -8.45
N GLY A 162 23.69 6.98 -7.24
CA GLY A 162 24.55 7.16 -6.06
C GLY A 162 24.34 8.48 -5.32
N VAL A 163 23.37 9.32 -5.71
CA VAL A 163 23.08 10.58 -5.02
C VAL A 163 22.71 10.32 -3.56
N GLY A 164 23.44 10.96 -2.64
CA GLY A 164 23.25 10.79 -1.19
C GLY A 164 22.32 11.82 -0.54
N LYS A 165 22.11 12.97 -1.17
CA LYS A 165 21.26 14.05 -0.65
C LYS A 165 20.68 14.86 -1.80
N ILE A 166 19.40 15.23 -1.67
CA ILE A 166 18.71 16.17 -2.57
C ILE A 166 18.69 17.53 -1.89
N GLN A 167 19.22 18.54 -2.56
CA GLN A 167 19.23 19.93 -2.09
C GLN A 167 18.67 20.85 -3.18
N LYS A 168 18.18 22.02 -2.77
CA LYS A 168 17.84 23.06 -3.75
C LYS A 168 19.13 23.49 -4.47
N PRO A 169 19.04 23.84 -5.77
CA PRO A 169 20.14 24.49 -6.49
C PRO A 169 20.61 25.76 -5.77
#